data_AF-A0A2V6M4L3-F1
#
_entry.id   AF-A0A2V6M4L3-F1
#
_cell.length_a   1.000
_cell.length_b   1.000
_cell.length_c   1.000
_cell.angle_alpha   90.00
_cell.angle_beta   90.00
_cell.angle_gamma   90.00
#
_symmetry.space_group_name_H-M   'P 1'
#
loop_
_entity.id
_entity.type
_entity.pdbx_description
1 polymer ?
#
loop_
_entity_poly.entity_id
_entity_poly.type
_entity_poly.pdbx_seq_one_letter_code
_entity_poly.pdbx_strand_id
1 'polypeptide(L)'
;MLNKLNKRRAGFTLVEIMIVVAIIALLAAIAVPGFLRARKRSQASRILNDLRMIDAAVDQYAIETNKKSNDVVGTADWTNYLKKGSSLFLSGGSILGHAYGSQTVDTIPQVPSADYAALSDVAGTGFWSPYGP
;
A
#
# COMPACT_ATOMS: atom_id res chain seq x y z
N MET A 1 -23.83 -28.32 -59.92
CA MET A 1 -22.53 -28.73 -59.35
C MET A 1 -21.98 -27.55 -58.55
N LEU A 2 -22.00 -27.61 -57.21
CA LEU A 2 -21.47 -26.53 -56.36
C LEU A 2 -19.98 -26.76 -56.09
N ASN A 3 -19.13 -25.89 -56.65
CA ASN A 3 -17.69 -25.93 -56.43
C ASN A 3 -17.37 -25.35 -55.04
N LYS A 4 -16.91 -26.20 -54.12
CA LYS A 4 -16.60 -25.83 -52.74
C LYS A 4 -15.27 -25.08 -52.72
N LEU A 5 -15.31 -23.74 -52.60
CA LEU A 5 -14.13 -22.91 -52.39
C LEU A 5 -13.48 -23.29 -51.06
N ASN A 6 -12.38 -24.03 -51.13
CA ASN A 6 -11.60 -24.45 -49.98
C ASN A 6 -10.86 -23.21 -49.43
N LYS A 7 -11.49 -22.44 -48.54
CA LYS A 7 -10.84 -21.37 -47.79
C LYS A 7 -9.70 -21.99 -46.98
N ARG A 8 -8.46 -21.79 -47.42
CA ARG A 8 -7.26 -22.17 -46.66
C ARG A 8 -7.36 -21.53 -45.29
N ARG A 9 -7.57 -22.33 -44.25
CA ARG A 9 -7.49 -21.88 -42.86
C ARG A 9 -6.01 -21.58 -42.60
N ALA A 10 -5.63 -20.30 -42.60
CA ALA A 10 -4.32 -19.87 -42.15
C ALA A 10 -4.26 -20.09 -40.63
N GLY A 11 -3.43 -21.04 -40.19
CA GLY A 11 -3.10 -21.23 -38.78
C GLY A 11 -1.86 -20.43 -38.41
N PHE A 12 -1.74 -20.03 -37.14
CA PHE A 12 -0.51 -19.47 -36.61
C PHE A 12 0.63 -20.48 -36.70
N THR A 13 1.80 -20.03 -37.12
CA THR A 13 3.02 -20.85 -37.09
C THR A 13 3.60 -20.87 -35.67
N LEU A 14 4.28 -21.96 -35.32
CA LEU A 14 5.03 -22.03 -34.05
C LEU A 14 6.07 -20.89 -33.94
N VAL A 15 6.72 -20.56 -35.05
CA VAL A 15 7.75 -19.51 -35.10
C VAL A 15 7.17 -18.14 -34.77
N GLU A 16 5.99 -17.80 -35.30
CA GLU A 16 5.31 -16.53 -34.97
C GLU A 16 5.01 -16.43 -33.48
N ILE A 17 4.50 -17.50 -32.86
CA ILE A 17 4.23 -17.50 -31.42
C ILE A 17 5.53 -17.40 -30.60
N MET A 18 6.60 -18.07 -31.02
CA MET A 18 7.90 -18.02 -30.32
C MET A 18 8.48 -16.60 -30.28
N ILE A 19 8.46 -15.87 -31.39
CA ILE A 19 8.99 -14.51 -31.45
C ILE A 19 8.14 -13.56 -30.57
N VAL A 20 6.81 -13.71 -30.61
CA VAL A 20 5.92 -12.88 -29.80
C VAL A 20 6.18 -13.08 -28.31
N VAL A 21 6.26 -14.33 -27.85
CA VAL A 21 6.54 -14.62 -26.43
C VAL A 21 7.95 -14.15 -26.03
N ALA A 22 8.95 -14.26 -26.92
CA ALA A 22 10.30 -13.77 -26.66
C ALA A 22 10.33 -12.24 -26.43
N ILE A 23 9.61 -11.48 -27.26
CA ILE A 23 9.52 -10.02 -27.10
C ILE A 23 8.76 -9.64 -25.81
N ILE A 24 7.63 -10.31 -25.52
CA ILE A 24 6.88 -10.09 -24.28
C ILE A 24 7.74 -10.38 -23.06
N ALA A 25 8.51 -11.47 -23.07
CA ALA A 25 9.41 -11.84 -21.97
C ALA A 25 10.50 -10.79 -21.73
N LEU A 26 11.10 -10.26 -22.80
CA LEU A 26 12.09 -9.19 -22.71
C LEU A 26 11.50 -7.91 -22.10
N LEU A 27 10.32 -7.49 -22.56
CA LEU A 27 9.64 -6.31 -22.02
C LEU A 27 9.25 -6.50 -20.56
N ALA A 28 8.72 -7.67 -20.20
CA ALA A 28 8.34 -7.99 -18.83
C ALA A 28 9.55 -7.98 -17.88
N ALA A 29 10.72 -8.49 -18.33
CA ALA A 29 11.93 -8.52 -17.52
C ALA A 29 12.39 -7.12 -17.07
N ILE A 30 12.21 -6.10 -17.91
CA ILE A 30 12.57 -4.71 -17.58
C ILE A 30 11.44 -4.01 -16.82
N ALA A 31 10.18 -4.25 -17.20
CA ALA A 31 9.02 -3.53 -16.65
C ALA A 31 8.64 -3.97 -15.23
N VAL A 32 8.66 -5.28 -14.95
CA VAL A 32 8.22 -5.85 -13.67
C VAL A 32 8.97 -5.30 -12.45
N PRO A 33 10.32 -5.25 -12.39
CA PRO A 33 11.02 -4.72 -11.22
C PRO A 33 10.72 -3.24 -10.97
N GLY A 34 10.59 -2.43 -12.02
CA GLY A 34 10.19 -1.03 -11.92
C GLY A 34 8.78 -0.88 -11.36
N PHE A 35 7.83 -1.67 -11.85
CA PHE A 35 6.45 -1.68 -11.36
C PHE A 35 6.36 -2.08 -9.88
N LEU A 36 7.10 -3.11 -9.45
CA LEU A 36 7.12 -3.55 -8.05
C LEU A 36 7.65 -2.45 -7.11
N ARG A 37 8.71 -1.74 -7.51
CA ARG A 37 9.25 -0.59 -6.74
C ARG A 37 8.24 0.56 -6.67
N ALA A 38 7.59 0.88 -7.78
CA ALA A 38 6.55 1.93 -7.82
C ALA A 38 5.37 1.59 -6.89
N ARG A 39 4.94 0.32 -6.89
CA ARG A 39 3.89 -0.17 -5.98
C ARG A 39 4.30 -0.03 -4.51
N LYS A 40 5.52 -0.45 -4.15
CA LYS A 40 6.05 -0.28 -2.78
C LYS A 40 6.08 1.19 -2.36
N ARG A 41 6.52 2.10 -3.25
CA ARG A 41 6.54 3.54 -2.97
C ARG A 41 5.13 4.10 -2.73
N SER A 42 4.14 3.65 -3.51
CA SER A 42 2.73 4.00 -3.28
C SER A 42 2.22 3.49 -1.93
N GLN A 43 2.60 2.27 -1.53
CA GLN A 43 2.28 1.73 -0.21
C GLN A 43 2.91 2.58 0.90
N ALA A 44 4.18 2.99 0.76
CA ALA A 44 4.85 3.88 1.73
C ALA A 44 4.11 5.23 1.87
N SER A 45 3.72 5.85 0.76
CA SER A 45 2.94 7.11 0.79
C SER A 45 1.57 6.94 1.43
N ARG A 46 0.94 5.78 1.28
CA ARG A 46 -0.32 5.49 1.95
C ARG A 46 -0.15 5.37 3.47
N ILE A 47 0.87 4.62 3.92
CA ILE A 47 1.18 4.47 5.35
C ILE A 47 1.50 5.83 5.98
N LEU A 48 2.24 6.69 5.28
CA LEU A 48 2.52 8.05 5.77
C LEU A 48 1.24 8.88 5.93
N ASN A 49 0.30 8.76 5.00
CA ASN A 49 -1.00 9.44 5.12
C ASN A 49 -1.85 8.84 6.24
N ASP A 50 -1.82 7.51 6.41
CA ASP A 50 -2.51 6.83 7.50
C ASP A 50 -2.00 7.34 8.87
N LEU A 51 -0.68 7.51 9.03
CA LEU A 51 -0.08 8.07 10.26
C LEU A 51 -0.54 9.49 10.55
N ARG A 52 -0.64 10.36 9.53
CA ARG A 52 -1.21 11.71 9.67
C ARG A 52 -2.68 11.71 10.06
N MET A 53 -3.44 10.75 9.55
CA MET A 53 -4.85 10.59 9.91
C MET A 53 -5.00 10.09 11.35
N ILE A 54 -4.12 9.19 11.79
CA ILE A 54 -4.09 8.71 13.17
C ILE A 54 -3.74 9.84 14.13
N ASP A 55 -2.73 10.64 13.81
CA ASP A 55 -2.29 11.81 14.60
C ASP A 55 -3.47 12.75 14.88
N ALA A 56 -4.17 13.18 13.81
CA ALA A 56 -5.35 14.03 13.93
C ALA A 56 -6.53 13.36 14.69
N ALA A 57 -6.72 12.04 14.52
CA ALA A 57 -7.78 11.31 15.20
C ALA A 57 -7.51 11.16 16.71
N VAL A 58 -6.26 10.96 17.09
CA VAL A 58 -5.82 10.89 18.49
C VAL A 58 -6.02 12.24 19.17
N ASP A 59 -5.60 13.33 18.52
CA ASP A 59 -5.80 14.69 19.02
C ASP A 59 -7.28 15.01 19.22
N GLN A 60 -8.12 14.67 18.24
CA GLN A 60 -9.56 14.90 18.34
C GLN A 60 -10.19 14.11 19.50
N TYR A 61 -9.84 12.83 19.64
CA TYR A 61 -10.33 12.02 20.76
C TYR A 61 -9.86 12.57 22.11
N ALA A 62 -8.61 13.03 22.19
CA ALA A 62 -8.04 13.56 23.43
C ALA A 62 -8.78 14.82 23.89
N ILE A 63 -9.11 15.72 22.95
CA ILE A 63 -9.91 16.93 23.22
C ILE A 63 -11.31 16.57 23.71
N GLU A 64 -12.00 15.63 23.06
CA GLU A 64 -13.38 15.26 23.41
C GLU A 64 -13.48 14.52 24.75
N THR A 65 -12.46 13.73 25.10
CA THR A 65 -12.47 12.90 26.32
C THR A 65 -11.66 13.49 27.48
N ASN A 66 -11.16 14.73 27.34
CA ASN A 66 -10.32 15.41 28.32
C ASN A 66 -9.09 14.59 28.73
N LYS A 67 -8.51 13.84 27.78
CA LYS A 67 -7.26 13.10 27.99
C LYS A 67 -6.11 14.07 28.10
N LYS A 68 -5.12 13.72 28.91
CA LYS A 68 -3.92 14.52 29.13
C LYS A 68 -2.76 13.93 28.34
N SER A 69 -1.71 14.73 28.23
CA SER A 69 -0.42 14.30 27.69
C SER A 69 0.02 12.96 28.31
N ASN A 70 0.49 12.03 27.48
CA ASN A 70 0.88 10.65 27.85
C ASN A 70 -0.26 9.67 28.16
N ASP A 71 -1.53 10.09 28.10
CA ASP A 71 -2.62 9.13 28.19
C ASP A 71 -2.66 8.24 26.95
N VAL A 72 -2.98 6.97 27.15
CA VAL A 72 -3.12 5.99 26.07
C VAL A 72 -4.50 6.12 25.42
N VAL A 73 -4.51 6.18 24.09
CA VAL A 73 -5.69 6.13 23.22
C VAL A 73 -5.73 4.76 22.54
N GLY A 74 -6.78 3.99 22.83
CA GLY A 74 -6.95 2.65 22.29
C GLY A 74 -7.21 2.64 20.78
N THR A 75 -6.94 1.52 20.11
CA THR A 75 -7.21 1.35 18.68
C THR A 75 -8.66 1.55 18.31
N ALA A 76 -9.59 1.08 19.15
CA ALA A 76 -11.02 1.28 18.92
C ALA A 76 -11.44 2.75 19.10
N ASP A 77 -10.69 3.54 19.87
CA ASP A 77 -11.04 4.91 20.20
C ASP A 77 -10.71 5.86 19.05
N TRP A 78 -9.45 5.85 18.59
CA TRP A 78 -9.03 6.72 17.49
C TRP A 78 -9.61 6.27 16.14
N THR A 79 -9.92 4.98 15.95
CA THR A 79 -10.54 4.52 14.69
C THR A 79 -11.94 5.10 14.49
N ASN A 80 -12.70 5.42 15.54
CA ASN A 80 -14.04 6.00 15.42
C ASN A 80 -14.07 7.38 14.73
N TYR A 81 -12.94 8.10 14.73
CA TYR A 81 -12.79 9.40 14.09
C TYR A 81 -12.41 9.28 12.61
N LEU A 82 -12.29 8.05 12.09
CA LEU A 82 -11.97 7.77 10.71
C LEU A 82 -13.21 7.45 9.90
N LYS A 83 -13.13 7.65 8.58
CA LYS A 83 -14.23 7.30 7.68
C LYS A 83 -14.50 5.80 7.74
N LYS A 84 -15.75 5.42 8.02
CA LYS A 84 -16.22 4.03 8.20
C LYS A 84 -15.95 3.07 7.03
N GLY A 85 -15.61 3.59 5.83
CA GLY A 85 -15.23 2.80 4.66
C GLY A 85 -13.71 2.69 4.43
N SER A 86 -12.88 3.29 5.27
CA SER A 86 -11.41 3.22 5.15
C SER A 86 -10.89 1.92 5.74
N SER A 87 -9.82 1.35 5.15
CA SER A 87 -9.15 0.18 5.72
C SER A 87 -8.70 0.42 7.16
N LEU A 88 -8.27 1.65 7.45
CA LEU A 88 -7.81 2.09 8.76
C LEU A 88 -8.92 2.00 9.83
N PHE A 89 -10.16 2.34 9.49
CA PHE A 89 -11.31 2.18 10.39
C PHE A 89 -11.60 0.70 10.71
N LEU A 90 -11.52 -0.18 9.71
CA LEU A 90 -11.88 -1.59 9.87
C LEU A 90 -10.82 -2.42 10.60
N SER A 91 -9.54 -2.21 10.30
CA SER A 91 -8.45 -3.05 10.83
C SER A 91 -7.57 -2.35 11.85
N GLY A 92 -7.55 -1.01 11.90
CA GLY A 92 -6.56 -0.26 12.67
C GLY A 92 -5.10 -0.55 12.24
N GLY A 93 -4.93 -1.11 11.04
CA GLY A 93 -3.65 -1.58 10.53
C GLY A 93 -3.31 -1.00 9.17
N SER A 94 -2.02 -1.08 8.84
CA SER A 94 -1.46 -0.61 7.59
C SER A 94 -1.94 -1.45 6.41
N ILE A 95 -1.69 -0.94 5.20
CA ILE A 95 -1.95 -1.70 3.96
C ILE A 95 -1.16 -3.03 3.87
N LEU A 96 -0.11 -3.20 4.68
CA LEU A 96 0.68 -4.43 4.75
C LEU A 96 0.15 -5.40 5.82
N GLY A 97 -0.89 -5.02 6.57
CA GLY A 97 -1.54 -5.88 7.56
C GLY A 97 -0.95 -5.78 8.98
N HIS A 98 0.02 -4.89 9.20
CA HIS A 98 0.60 -4.65 10.51
C HIS A 98 -0.23 -3.61 11.28
N ALA A 99 -0.54 -3.88 12.55
CA ALA A 99 -1.34 -2.96 13.37
C ALA A 99 -0.53 -1.72 13.78
N TYR A 100 -1.15 -0.54 13.76
CA TYR A 100 -0.54 0.68 14.31
C TYR A 100 -0.57 0.70 15.84
N GLY A 101 -1.49 -0.05 16.45
CA GLY A 101 -1.60 -0.15 17.91
C GLY A 101 -2.19 1.08 18.58
N SER A 102 -2.21 1.03 19.91
CA SER A 102 -2.60 2.17 20.74
C SER A 102 -1.60 3.30 20.58
N GLN A 103 -2.10 4.53 20.56
CA GLN A 103 -1.27 5.74 20.50
C GLN A 103 -1.26 6.43 21.86
N THR A 104 -0.33 7.34 22.06
CA THR A 104 -0.28 8.19 23.24
C THR A 104 -0.49 9.65 22.85
N VAL A 105 -1.24 10.39 23.68
CA VAL A 105 -1.51 11.81 23.45
C VAL A 105 -0.19 12.59 23.52
N ASP A 106 -0.03 13.57 22.63
CA ASP A 106 1.18 14.40 22.42
C ASP A 106 2.45 13.63 22.03
N THR A 107 2.32 12.38 21.58
CA THR A 107 3.43 11.63 20.98
C THR A 107 3.14 11.35 19.52
N ILE A 108 4.12 11.63 18.66
CA ILE A 108 3.97 11.43 17.22
C ILE A 108 3.82 9.93 16.94
N PRO A 109 2.75 9.49 16.25
CA PRO A 109 2.59 8.10 15.83
C PRO A 109 3.79 7.61 15.01
N GLN A 110 4.20 6.36 15.20
CA GLN A 110 5.35 5.81 14.50
C GLN A 110 4.93 4.75 13.50
N VAL A 111 5.63 4.70 12.37
CA VAL A 111 5.47 3.61 11.41
C VAL A 111 5.79 2.26 12.09
N PRO A 112 4.96 1.22 11.90
CA PRO A 112 5.29 -0.12 12.41
C PRO A 112 6.67 -0.57 11.89
N SER A 113 7.51 -1.11 12.77
CA SER A 113 8.89 -1.49 12.43
C SER A 113 8.98 -2.52 11.29
N ALA A 114 8.00 -3.41 11.19
CA ALA A 114 7.88 -4.37 10.09
C ALA A 114 7.61 -3.69 8.74
N ASP A 115 6.75 -2.66 8.71
CA ASP A 115 6.43 -1.90 7.50
C ASP A 115 7.62 -1.07 7.03
N TYR A 116 8.30 -0.44 7.99
CA TYR A 116 9.54 0.29 7.72
C TYR A 116 10.60 -0.63 7.11
N ALA A 117 10.83 -1.81 7.70
CA ALA A 117 11.78 -2.78 7.18
C ALA A 117 11.41 -3.24 5.76
N ALA A 118 10.13 -3.53 5.50
CA ALA A 118 9.64 -4.01 4.20
C ALA A 118 9.75 -2.98 3.06
N LEU A 119 9.73 -1.68 3.40
CA LEU A 119 9.70 -0.55 2.45
C LEU A 119 10.98 0.30 2.47
N SER A 120 11.95 -0.04 3.31
CA SER A 120 13.24 0.66 3.43
C SER A 120 14.02 0.73 2.12
N ASP A 121 13.77 -0.19 1.17
CA ASP A 121 14.39 -0.21 -0.15
C ASP A 121 13.90 0.90 -1.09
N VAL A 122 12.71 1.46 -0.85
CA VAL A 122 12.10 2.51 -1.70
C VAL A 122 11.82 3.82 -0.95
N ALA A 123 11.82 3.78 0.39
CA ALA A 123 11.51 4.90 1.27
C ALA A 123 12.56 5.00 2.39
N GLY A 124 13.49 5.93 2.23
CA GLY A 124 14.57 6.19 3.21
C GLY A 124 14.09 6.96 4.45
N THR A 125 14.99 7.17 5.41
CA THR A 125 14.70 7.84 6.70
C THR A 125 14.03 9.21 6.55
N GLY A 126 14.50 10.04 5.62
CA GLY A 126 13.91 11.37 5.39
C GLY A 126 12.47 11.35 4.87
N PHE A 127 12.04 10.27 4.23
CA PHE A 127 10.66 10.12 3.76
C PHE A 127 9.67 9.96 4.92
N TRP A 128 10.10 9.26 5.97
CA TRP A 128 9.23 8.92 7.10
C TRP A 128 9.11 10.04 8.12
N SER A 129 10.04 11.01 8.13
CA SER A 129 10.00 12.14 9.07
C SER A 129 8.66 12.91 9.02
N PRO A 130 8.04 13.24 10.16
CA PRO A 130 8.47 12.99 11.55
C PRO A 130 8.04 11.63 12.14
N TYR A 131 7.34 10.78 11.37
CA TYR A 131 6.74 9.51 11.78
C TYR A 131 7.66 8.28 11.56
N GLY A 132 8.97 8.51 11.43
CA GLY A 132 9.96 7.46 11.22
C GLY A 132 10.49 6.92 12.55
N PRO A 133 10.92 5.65 12.60
CA PRO A 133 11.32 4.97 13.84
C PRO A 133 12.38 5.71 14.64
#